data_AF-A0A183KB03-F1
#
_entry.id   AF-A0A183KB03-F1
#
_cell.length_a   1.000
_cell.length_b   1.000
_cell.length_c   1.000
_cell.angle_alpha   90.00
_cell.angle_beta   90.00
_cell.angle_gamma   90.00
#
_symmetry.space_group_name_H-M   'P 1'
#
loop_
_entity.id
_entity.type
_entity.pdbx_description
1 polymer ?
#
loop_
_entity_poly.entity_id
_entity_poly.type
_entity_poly.pdbx_seq_one_letter_code
_entity_poly.pdbx_strand_id
1 'polypeptide(L)'
;MENTNLVTLDGEPPEDVESFTYLGNIVDYQGGSDADVKGRISKARAAFLHLKNIWNSTQLSTNIKVRIFNTNIRTVLLYGAETWRTTTTVIKKIQVFINSCLRKILSIYWPDTVSNSLLLWERINQLPAEEEIRKRR
;
A
#
# COMPACT_ATOMS: atom_id res chain seq x y z
N MET A 1 7.92 35.27 19.55
CA MET A 1 7.76 34.64 20.87
C MET A 1 7.54 33.16 20.63
N GLU A 2 8.61 32.37 20.63
CA GLU A 2 8.53 30.91 20.55
C GLU A 2 8.16 30.37 21.92
N ASN A 3 7.07 29.62 21.99
CA ASN A 3 6.61 28.96 23.20
C ASN A 3 7.16 27.53 23.18
N THR A 4 8.42 27.35 23.54
CA THR A 4 9.05 26.03 23.73
C THR A 4 8.65 25.48 25.08
N ASN A 5 7.46 24.90 25.17
CA ASN A 5 7.11 24.03 26.29
C ASN A 5 8.00 22.77 26.20
N LEU A 6 9.14 22.81 26.90
CA LEU A 6 10.08 21.70 27.02
C LEU A 6 9.40 20.57 27.80
N VAL A 7 8.97 19.54 27.08
CA VAL A 7 8.53 18.28 27.69
C VAL A 7 9.77 17.58 28.21
N THR A 8 9.78 17.29 29.51
CA THR A 8 10.85 16.53 30.19
C THR A 8 10.33 15.15 30.54
N LEU A 9 11.11 14.11 30.24
CA LEU A 9 10.86 12.74 30.69
C LEU A 9 11.87 12.44 31.80
N ASP A 10 11.39 12.17 33.01
CA ASP A 10 12.23 11.90 34.19
C ASP A 10 13.34 12.94 34.47
N GLY A 11 13.12 14.19 34.08
CA GLY A 11 14.07 15.29 34.29
C GLY A 11 15.11 15.48 33.18
N GLU A 12 15.11 14.63 32.15
CA GLU A 12 15.95 14.78 30.95
C GLU A 12 15.11 15.17 29.71
N PRO A 13 15.67 15.97 28.79
CA PRO A 13 15.03 16.22 27.51
C PRO A 13 15.00 14.91 26.71
N PRO A 14 13.86 14.56 26.06
CA PRO A 14 13.79 13.39 25.20
C PRO A 14 14.79 13.49 24.05
N GLU A 15 15.37 12.36 23.66
CA GLU A 15 16.30 12.27 22.54
C GLU A 15 15.60 12.66 21.23
N ASP A 16 16.15 13.65 20.54
CA ASP A 16 15.66 14.09 19.24
C ASP A 16 16.18 13.14 18.16
N VAL A 17 15.27 12.35 17.57
CA VAL A 17 15.59 11.34 16.56
C VAL A 17 14.93 11.70 15.23
N GLU A 18 15.70 11.61 14.14
CA GLU A 18 15.24 11.98 12.80
C GLU A 18 14.10 11.06 12.30
N SER A 19 14.10 9.79 12.72
CA SER A 19 12.98 8.86 12.48
C SER A 19 12.93 7.75 13.52
N PHE A 20 11.73 7.22 13.78
CA PHE A 20 11.52 6.08 14.66
C PHE A 20 10.43 5.14 14.12
N THR A 21 10.44 3.89 14.60
CA THR A 21 9.41 2.90 14.23
C THR A 21 8.35 2.82 15.32
N TYR A 22 7.10 3.16 14.99
CA TYR A 22 5.95 3.03 15.88
C TYR A 22 4.92 2.09 15.28
N LEU A 23 4.62 0.99 15.99
CA LEU A 23 3.66 -0.04 15.55
C LEU A 23 3.90 -0.56 14.12
N GLY A 24 5.17 -0.57 13.69
CA GLY A 24 5.59 -1.01 12.37
C GLY A 24 5.40 0.01 11.24
N ASN A 25 5.05 1.26 11.56
CA ASN A 25 5.12 2.42 10.67
C ASN A 25 6.37 3.24 10.99
N ILE A 26 7.00 3.81 9.97
CA ILE A 26 8.12 4.73 10.13
C ILE A 26 7.55 6.14 10.26
N VAL A 27 7.83 6.80 11.39
CA VAL A 27 7.51 8.20 11.62
C VAL A 27 8.81 8.99 11.46
N ASP A 28 8.86 9.87 10.47
CA ASP A 28 10.00 10.76 10.25
C ASP A 28 9.68 12.19 10.74
N TYR A 29 10.73 12.97 11.04
CA TYR A 29 10.63 14.37 11.48
C TYR A 29 9.86 15.26 10.48
N GLN A 30 9.87 14.91 9.18
CA GLN A 30 9.17 15.65 8.12
C GLN A 30 7.67 15.29 8.01
N GLY A 31 7.19 14.30 8.77
CA GLY A 31 5.86 13.72 8.65
C GLY A 31 5.62 13.04 7.29
N GLY A 32 6.68 12.58 6.64
CA GLY A 32 6.68 11.91 5.35
C GLY A 32 6.11 10.50 5.42
N SER A 33 5.27 10.15 4.45
CA SER A 33 4.69 8.80 4.34
C SER A 33 5.45 7.90 3.35
N ASP A 34 6.53 8.39 2.73
CA ASP A 34 7.17 7.69 1.62
C ASP A 34 7.90 6.41 2.07
N ALA A 35 8.61 6.49 3.20
CA ALA A 35 9.32 5.35 3.79
C ALA A 35 8.34 4.24 4.19
N ASP A 36 7.23 4.59 4.85
CA ASP A 36 6.22 3.62 5.26
C ASP A 36 5.49 3.00 4.05
N VAL A 37 5.08 3.80 3.07
CA VAL A 37 4.47 3.32 1.81
C VAL A 37 5.41 2.35 1.09
N LYS A 38 6.71 2.69 1.00
CA LYS A 38 7.72 1.82 0.39
C LYS A 38 7.89 0.51 1.18
N GLY A 39 7.87 0.58 2.50
CA GLY A 39 7.87 -0.59 3.39
C GLY A 39 6.67 -1.49 3.16
N ARG A 40 5.45 -0.93 3.09
CA ARG A 40 4.20 -1.68 2.84
C ARG A 40 4.16 -2.30 1.46
N ILE A 41 4.60 -1.59 0.41
CA ILE A 41 4.74 -2.16 -0.94
C ILE A 41 5.69 -3.36 -0.92
N SER A 42 6.80 -3.26 -0.20
CA SER A 42 7.78 -4.36 -0.11
C SER A 42 7.19 -5.59 0.60
N LYS A 43 6.49 -5.39 1.72
CA LYS A 43 5.77 -6.47 2.44
C LYS A 43 4.68 -7.10 1.57
N ALA A 44 3.85 -6.29 0.92
CA ALA A 44 2.80 -6.75 0.02
C ALA A 44 3.38 -7.53 -1.18
N ARG A 45 4.51 -7.08 -1.73
CA ARG A 45 5.23 -7.78 -2.79
C ARG A 45 5.73 -9.15 -2.33
N ALA A 46 6.31 -9.24 -1.13
CA ALA A 46 6.76 -10.51 -0.57
C ALA A 46 5.59 -11.48 -0.38
N ALA A 47 4.47 -11.02 0.19
CA ALA A 47 3.25 -11.81 0.33
C ALA A 47 2.70 -12.26 -1.03
N PHE A 48 2.70 -11.39 -2.03
CA PHE A 48 2.26 -11.73 -3.38
C PHE A 48 3.14 -12.82 -4.02
N LEU A 49 4.47 -12.73 -3.85
CA LEU A 49 5.40 -13.74 -4.35
C LEU A 49 5.24 -15.08 -3.65
N HIS A 50 4.93 -15.08 -2.35
CA HIS A 50 4.66 -16.30 -1.60
C HIS A 50 3.46 -17.08 -2.18
N LEU A 51 2.45 -16.35 -2.68
CA LEU A 51 1.25 -16.92 -3.32
C LEU A 51 1.42 -17.22 -4.83
N LYS A 52 2.66 -17.28 -5.35
CA LYS A 52 2.94 -17.51 -6.79
C LYS A 52 2.19 -18.71 -7.39
N ASN A 53 2.05 -19.79 -6.63
CA ASN A 53 1.40 -21.01 -7.09
C ASN A 53 -0.11 -20.79 -7.31
N ILE A 54 -0.74 -19.93 -6.51
CA ILE A 54 -2.15 -19.55 -6.66
C ILE A 54 -2.35 -18.76 -7.95
N TRP A 55 -1.48 -17.78 -8.22
CA TRP A 55 -1.58 -16.94 -9.41
C TRP A 55 -1.40 -17.74 -10.69
N ASN A 56 -0.47 -18.70 -10.69
CA ASN A 56 -0.18 -19.56 -11.84
C ASN A 56 -1.17 -20.74 -12.00
N SER A 57 -2.01 -21.02 -11.01
CA SER A 57 -2.94 -22.16 -11.06
C SER A 57 -4.04 -21.94 -12.10
N THR A 58 -4.23 -22.90 -13.01
CA THR A 58 -5.36 -22.90 -13.97
C THR A 58 -6.65 -23.43 -13.34
N GLN A 59 -6.57 -24.09 -12.18
CA GLN A 59 -7.72 -24.67 -11.48
C GLN A 59 -8.58 -23.61 -10.78
N LEU A 60 -7.97 -22.47 -10.42
CA LEU A 60 -8.67 -21.38 -9.73
C LEU A 60 -9.17 -20.36 -10.74
N SER A 61 -10.46 -20.03 -10.64
CA SER A 61 -11.04 -18.97 -11.45
C SER A 61 -10.41 -17.61 -11.11
N THR A 62 -10.40 -16.72 -12.10
CA THR A 62 -9.89 -15.35 -11.95
C THR A 62 -10.56 -14.61 -10.79
N ASN A 63 -11.87 -14.80 -10.60
CA ASN A 63 -12.63 -14.16 -9.52
C ASN A 63 -12.13 -14.59 -8.13
N ILE A 64 -11.77 -15.87 -7.96
CA ILE A 64 -11.22 -16.37 -6.69
C ILE A 64 -9.84 -15.75 -6.43
N LYS A 65 -8.97 -15.72 -7.45
CA LYS A 65 -7.63 -15.10 -7.32
C LYS A 65 -7.72 -13.62 -6.96
N VAL A 66 -8.63 -12.88 -7.60
CA VAL A 66 -8.90 -11.47 -7.30
C VAL A 66 -9.38 -11.31 -5.85
N ARG A 67 -10.29 -12.16 -5.38
CA ARG A 67 -10.74 -12.15 -3.97
C ARG A 67 -9.57 -12.38 -3.00
N ILE A 68 -8.71 -13.36 -3.27
CA ILE A 68 -7.52 -13.64 -2.45
C ILE A 68 -6.59 -12.42 -2.41
N PHE A 69 -6.36 -11.77 -3.56
CA PHE A 69 -5.58 -10.54 -3.64
C PHE A 69 -6.17 -9.42 -2.76
N ASN A 70 -7.49 -9.23 -2.83
CA ASN A 70 -8.18 -8.20 -2.06
C ASN A 70 -8.15 -8.44 -0.55
N THR A 71 -8.30 -9.69 -0.12
CA THR A 71 -8.32 -10.03 1.30
C THR A 71 -6.93 -10.02 1.94
N ASN A 72 -5.88 -10.43 1.20
CA ASN A 72 -4.55 -10.62 1.80
C ASN A 72 -3.54 -9.55 1.38
N ILE A 73 -3.46 -9.25 0.09
CA ILE A 73 -2.40 -8.37 -0.43
C ILE A 73 -2.81 -6.90 -0.26
N ARG A 74 -4.07 -6.58 -0.58
CA ARG A 74 -4.59 -5.21 -0.47
C ARG A 74 -4.71 -4.76 1.00
N THR A 75 -4.99 -5.67 1.92
CA THR A 75 -5.00 -5.39 3.37
C THR A 75 -3.60 -5.09 3.90
N VAL A 76 -2.59 -5.88 3.53
CA VAL A 76 -1.17 -5.63 3.90
C VAL A 76 -0.67 -4.32 3.30
N LEU A 77 -1.05 -4.03 2.05
CA LEU A 77 -0.65 -2.82 1.34
C LEU A 77 -1.24 -1.55 1.96
N LEU A 78 -2.50 -1.58 2.40
CA LEU A 78 -3.23 -0.41 2.93
C LEU A 78 -3.24 -0.34 4.47
N TYR A 79 -2.49 -1.21 5.14
CA TYR A 79 -2.35 -1.13 6.59
C TYR A 79 -1.59 0.15 6.97
N GLY A 80 -2.16 0.94 7.89
CA GLY A 80 -1.58 2.22 8.31
C GLY A 80 -1.88 3.39 7.36
N ALA A 81 -2.65 3.16 6.29
CA ALA A 81 -2.95 4.19 5.29
C ALA A 81 -3.74 5.40 5.83
N GLU A 82 -4.44 5.23 6.96
CA GLU A 82 -5.15 6.30 7.67
C GLU A 82 -4.20 7.45 8.07
N THR A 83 -2.96 7.09 8.43
CA THR A 83 -1.90 8.00 8.88
C THR A 83 -1.08 8.59 7.73
N TRP A 84 -1.30 8.12 6.50
CA TRP A 84 -0.55 8.61 5.36
C TRP A 84 -1.04 9.98 4.90
N ARG A 85 -0.09 10.81 4.48
CA ARG A 85 -0.37 12.00 3.69
C ARG A 85 -0.79 11.55 2.29
N THR A 86 -2.06 11.78 1.94
CA THR A 86 -2.66 11.41 0.65
C THR A 86 -2.16 12.31 -0.48
N THR A 87 -0.87 12.24 -0.79
CA THR A 87 -0.30 12.91 -1.95
C THR A 87 -0.61 12.11 -3.22
N THR A 88 -0.79 12.81 -4.33
CA THR A 88 -1.02 12.18 -5.63
C THR A 88 0.14 11.25 -6.02
N THR A 89 1.36 11.52 -5.55
CA THR A 89 2.54 10.68 -5.76
C THR A 89 2.46 9.36 -5.01
N VAL A 90 2.05 9.37 -3.73
CA VAL A 90 1.84 8.15 -2.93
C VAL A 90 0.74 7.28 -3.54
N ILE A 91 -0.39 7.89 -3.88
CA ILE A 91 -1.52 7.18 -4.51
C ILE A 91 -1.08 6.54 -5.84
N LYS A 92 -0.34 7.27 -6.68
CA LYS A 92 0.21 6.74 -7.94
C LYS A 92 1.15 5.55 -7.70
N LYS A 93 2.06 5.62 -6.72
CA LYS A 93 2.97 4.51 -6.38
C LYS A 93 2.20 3.24 -5.98
N ILE A 94 1.19 3.37 -5.13
CA ILE A 94 0.31 2.27 -4.71
C ILE A 94 -0.45 1.70 -5.90
N GLN A 95 -1.03 2.57 -6.75
CA GLN A 95 -1.80 2.14 -7.91
C GLN A 95 -0.95 1.39 -8.94
N VAL A 96 0.29 1.83 -9.19
CA VAL A 96 1.24 1.14 -10.08
C VAL A 96 1.50 -0.28 -9.58
N PHE A 97 1.69 -0.45 -8.27
CA PHE A 97 1.89 -1.77 -7.68
C PHE A 97 0.66 -2.67 -7.83
N ILE A 98 -0.54 -2.16 -7.53
CA ILE A 98 -1.81 -2.89 -7.69
C ILE A 98 -1.98 -3.34 -9.15
N ASN A 99 -1.79 -2.42 -10.11
CA ASN A 99 -1.94 -2.71 -11.53
C ASN A 99 -0.96 -3.80 -12.01
N SER A 100 0.29 -3.76 -11.51
CA SER A 100 1.30 -4.79 -11.80
C SER A 100 0.85 -6.18 -11.31
N CYS A 101 0.31 -6.26 -10.09
CA CYS A 101 -0.20 -7.51 -9.53
C CYS A 101 -1.40 -8.06 -10.30
N LEU A 102 -2.36 -7.18 -10.64
CA LEU A 102 -3.57 -7.55 -11.37
C LEU A 102 -3.25 -8.08 -12.77
N ARG A 103 -2.33 -7.46 -13.51
CA ARG A 103 -1.88 -7.96 -14.81
C ARG A 103 -1.35 -9.39 -14.73
N LYS A 104 -0.61 -9.70 -13.65
CA LYS A 104 -0.07 -11.05 -13.42
C LYS A 104 -1.15 -12.06 -13.04
N ILE A 105 -2.14 -11.68 -12.23
CA ILE A 105 -3.29 -12.54 -11.90
C ILE A 105 -4.13 -12.85 -13.15
N LEU A 106 -4.33 -11.85 -13.99
CA LEU A 106 -5.10 -11.95 -15.23
C LEU A 106 -4.33 -12.60 -16.38
N SER A 107 -3.05 -12.95 -16.17
CA SER A 107 -2.16 -13.51 -17.19
C SER A 107 -2.15 -12.70 -18.50
N ILE A 108 -2.21 -11.36 -18.38
CA ILE A 108 -2.15 -10.47 -19.55
C ILE A 108 -0.72 -10.47 -20.07
N TYR A 109 -0.54 -10.84 -21.33
CA TYR A 109 0.77 -10.93 -21.94
C TYR A 109 1.28 -9.53 -22.30
N TRP A 110 2.60 -9.34 -22.28
CA TRP A 110 3.25 -8.03 -22.44
C TRP A 110 2.90 -7.26 -23.75
N PRO A 111 2.62 -7.90 -24.90
CA PRO A 111 2.14 -7.23 -26.10
C PRO A 111 0.70 -6.71 -26.01
N ASP A 112 -0.12 -7.25 -25.10
CA ASP A 112 -1.52 -6.86 -24.97
C ASP A 112 -1.63 -5.50 -24.28
N THR A 113 -1.91 -4.47 -25.08
CA THR A 113 -2.06 -3.10 -24.59
C THR A 113 -3.48 -2.89 -24.05
N VAL A 114 -3.70 -3.28 -22.79
CA VAL A 114 -4.97 -3.04 -22.09
C VAL A 114 -4.90 -1.70 -21.34
N SER A 115 -5.93 -0.87 -21.46
CA SER A 115 -6.00 0.39 -20.73
C SER A 115 -6.13 0.13 -19.22
N ASN A 116 -5.43 0.92 -18.41
CA ASN A 116 -5.46 0.76 -16.95
C ASN A 116 -6.87 1.01 -16.39
N SER A 117 -7.67 1.85 -17.05
CA SER A 117 -9.09 2.07 -16.73
C SER A 117 -9.93 0.83 -17.03
N LEU A 118 -9.80 0.20 -18.21
CA LEU A 118 -10.51 -1.05 -18.52
C LEU A 118 -10.20 -2.17 -17.52
N LEU A 119 -8.93 -2.29 -17.10
CA LEU A 119 -8.50 -3.25 -16.08
C LEU A 119 -9.21 -3.08 -14.73
N LEU A 120 -9.43 -1.84 -14.30
CA LEU A 120 -10.09 -1.50 -13.03
C LEU A 120 -11.62 -1.64 -13.12
N TRP A 121 -12.21 -1.16 -14.21
CA TRP A 121 -13.66 -1.03 -14.38
C TRP A 121 -14.35 -2.32 -14.87
N GLU A 122 -13.72 -3.09 -15.77
CA GLU A 122 -14.43 -4.12 -16.53
C GLU A 122 -14.38 -5.53 -15.89
N ARG A 123 -13.44 -5.79 -14.98
CA ARG A 123 -13.21 -7.15 -14.42
C ARG A 123 -13.23 -7.28 -12.90
N ILE A 124 -13.22 -6.18 -12.14
CA ILE A 124 -12.90 -6.24 -10.71
C ILE A 124 -13.92 -5.50 -9.81
N ASN A 125 -14.81 -4.65 -10.34
CA ASN A 125 -15.76 -3.85 -9.54
C ASN A 125 -15.10 -3.17 -8.32
N GLN A 126 -13.85 -2.73 -8.46
CA GLN A 126 -13.08 -2.19 -7.35
C GLN A 126 -12.91 -0.68 -7.43
N LEU A 127 -13.05 -0.04 -6.27
CA LEU A 127 -12.79 1.37 -6.09
C LEU A 127 -11.27 1.64 -6.23
N PRO A 128 -10.88 2.77 -6.85
CA PRO A 128 -9.49 3.22 -6.88
C PRO A 128 -8.88 3.25 -5.48
N ALA A 129 -7.57 3.06 -5.37
CA ALA A 129 -6.89 3.06 -4.07
C ALA A 129 -7.16 4.35 -3.26
N GLU A 130 -7.29 5.49 -3.94
CA GLU A 130 -7.67 6.78 -3.37
C GLU A 130 -9.01 6.75 -2.63
N GLU A 131 -10.03 6.17 -3.24
CA GLU A 131 -11.38 6.13 -2.72
C GLU A 131 -11.50 5.18 -1.52
N GLU A 132 -10.68 4.12 -1.49
CA GLU A 132 -10.60 3.25 -0.32
C GLU A 132 -9.82 3.88 0.83
N ILE A 133 -8.73 4.60 0.54
CA ILE A 133 -8.00 5.36 1.58
C ILE A 133 -8.91 6.44 2.17
N ARG A 134 -9.74 7.09 1.34
CA ARG A 134 -10.75 8.08 1.79
C ARG A 134 -11.83 7.47 2.68
N LYS A 135 -12.27 6.25 2.43
CA LYS A 135 -13.28 5.54 3.25
C LYS A 135 -12.77 5.02 4.60
N ARG A 136 -11.44 4.88 4.76
CA ARG A 136 -10.83 4.41 6.01
C ARG A 136 -10.57 5.53 7.01
N ARG A 137 -10.64 6.79 6.57
CA ARG A 137 -10.72 7.97 7.45
C ARG A 137 -12.17 8.21 7.86
#